data_AF-A0A6A5KHI1-F1
#
_entry.id   AF-A0A6A5KHI1-F1
#
_cell.length_a   1.000
_cell.length_b   1.000
_cell.length_c   1.000
_cell.angle_alpha   90.00
_cell.angle_beta   90.00
_cell.angle_gamma   90.00
#
_symmetry.space_group_name_H-M   'P 1'
#
loop_
_entity.id
_entity.type
_entity.pdbx_description
1 polymer ?
#
loop_
_entity_poly.entity_id
_entity_poly.type
_entity_poly.pdbx_seq_one_letter_code
_entity_poly.pdbx_strand_id
1 'polypeptide(L)'
;YQYEPLNTAKKQIRLLRLQSSGPSSDPHCEISIFDLSALPPYIALSYAWDEDSKPKSTVMLDNKKCSAGQTLCAFFFHFQEICGKGDHPWIWIDQLCIDQENVQEKNHQIPLMSTIYSQCSHVIA
;
A
#
# COMPACT_ATOMS: atom_id res chain seq x y z
N TYR A 1 -1.30 3.78 12.47
CA TYR A 1 -1.19 2.31 12.37
C TYR A 1 0.18 1.90 12.89
N GLN A 2 0.29 0.81 13.66
CA GLN A 2 1.59 0.28 14.08
C GLN A 2 1.96 -0.87 13.15
N TYR A 3 3.06 -0.73 12.41
CA TYR A 3 3.51 -1.72 11.44
C TYR A 3 4.17 -2.93 12.11
N GLU A 4 3.91 -4.11 11.56
CA GLU A 4 4.72 -5.30 11.86
C GLU A 4 6.11 -5.16 11.22
N PRO A 5 7.21 -5.36 11.96
CA PRO A 5 8.55 -5.08 11.46
C PRO A 5 8.95 -6.02 10.32
N LEU A 6 9.53 -5.47 9.25
CA LEU A 6 10.06 -6.25 8.13
C LEU A 6 11.39 -6.90 8.49
N ASN A 7 11.57 -8.16 8.10
CA ASN A 7 12.86 -8.83 8.20
C ASN A 7 13.80 -8.34 7.09
N THR A 8 14.77 -7.51 7.48
CA THR A 8 15.77 -6.92 6.57
C THR A 8 16.73 -7.96 5.98
N ALA A 9 16.96 -9.10 6.64
CA ALA A 9 17.79 -10.18 6.10
C ALA A 9 17.09 -10.94 4.95
N LYS A 10 15.76 -10.99 4.97
CA LYS A 10 14.94 -11.68 3.96
C LYS A 10 14.44 -10.77 2.84
N LYS A 11 14.76 -9.47 2.88
CA LYS A 11 14.25 -8.44 1.95
C LYS A 11 12.72 -8.52 1.82
N GLN A 12 12.03 -8.40 2.94
CA GLN A 12 10.56 -8.44 2.94
C GLN A 12 9.95 -7.13 2.46
N ILE A 13 8.75 -7.21 1.87
CA ILE A 13 7.93 -6.06 1.49
C ILE A 13 6.50 -6.26 1.99
N ARG A 14 5.74 -5.17 2.12
CA ARG A 14 4.30 -5.24 2.38
C ARG A 14 3.52 -5.07 1.08
N LEU A 15 2.45 -5.83 0.93
CA LEU A 15 1.46 -5.62 -0.12
C LEU A 15 0.10 -5.38 0.53
N LEU A 16 -0.71 -4.55 -0.13
CA LEU A 16 -2.05 -4.17 0.28
C LEU A 16 -3.06 -4.85 -0.61
N ARG A 17 -4.20 -5.24 -0.06
CA ARG A 17 -5.33 -5.71 -0.83
C ARG A 17 -6.58 -5.00 -0.35
N LEU A 18 -7.28 -4.34 -1.26
CA LEU A 18 -8.55 -3.72 -0.95
C LEU A 18 -9.56 -4.81 -0.60
N GLN A 19 -10.37 -4.59 0.43
CA GLN A 19 -11.45 -5.49 0.81
C GLN A 19 -12.77 -4.95 0.26
N SER A 20 -13.62 -5.84 -0.24
CA SER A 20 -14.97 -5.50 -0.69
C SER A 20 -15.79 -4.96 0.48
N SER A 21 -15.81 -3.62 0.60
CA SER A 21 -16.61 -2.74 1.47
C SER A 21 -17.36 -3.38 2.65
N GLY A 22 -16.88 -3.07 3.86
CA GLY A 22 -17.76 -2.96 5.03
C GLY A 22 -18.68 -1.72 4.94
N PRO A 23 -19.64 -1.54 5.85
CA PRO A 23 -20.66 -0.47 5.80
C PRO A 23 -20.13 0.97 5.97
N SER A 24 -18.82 1.18 6.03
CA SER A 24 -18.22 2.48 6.26
C SER A 24 -17.86 3.18 4.93
N SER A 25 -17.80 4.51 4.96
CA SER A 25 -17.36 5.34 3.85
C SER A 25 -15.89 5.18 3.51
N ASP A 26 -15.07 4.64 4.42
CA ASP A 26 -13.61 4.65 4.28
C ASP A 26 -13.11 3.35 3.61
N PRO A 27 -12.10 3.42 2.73
CA PRO A 27 -11.52 2.23 2.10
C PRO A 27 -10.88 1.32 3.16
N HIS A 28 -11.17 0.02 3.06
CA HIS A 28 -10.61 -1.02 3.92
C HIS A 28 -9.59 -1.84 3.14
N CYS A 29 -8.36 -1.91 3.65
CA CYS A 29 -7.30 -2.70 3.08
C CYS A 29 -6.76 -3.69 4.11
N GLU A 30 -6.50 -4.90 3.64
CA GLU A 30 -5.63 -5.86 4.31
C GLU A 30 -4.19 -5.54 3.94
N ILE A 31 -3.27 -5.58 4.90
CA ILE A 31 -1.84 -5.49 4.63
C ILE A 31 -1.16 -6.80 5.03
N SER A 32 -0.23 -7.28 4.20
CA SER A 32 0.46 -8.55 4.44
C SER A 32 1.92 -8.47 4.03
N ILE A 33 2.78 -9.20 4.74
CA ILE A 33 4.22 -9.25 4.51
C ILE A 33 4.54 -10.41 3.56
N PHE A 34 5.36 -10.14 2.55
CA PHE A 34 5.86 -11.13 1.59
C PHE A 34 7.39 -11.04 1.47
N ASP A 35 8.02 -12.18 1.19
CA ASP A 35 9.43 -12.24 0.83
C ASP A 35 9.59 -11.83 -0.64
N LEU A 36 10.56 -10.97 -0.96
CA LEU A 36 10.81 -10.50 -2.34
C LEU A 36 11.10 -11.65 -3.33
N SER A 37 11.56 -12.81 -2.84
CA SER A 37 11.79 -14.00 -3.66
C SER A 37 10.51 -14.81 -3.97
N ALA A 38 9.39 -14.52 -3.30
CA ALA A 38 8.16 -15.28 -3.36
C ALA A 38 6.94 -14.35 -3.33
N LEU A 39 6.91 -13.38 -4.25
CA LEU A 39 5.82 -12.42 -4.36
C LEU A 39 4.62 -13.01 -5.13
N PRO A 40 3.38 -12.79 -4.66
CA PRO A 40 2.21 -12.98 -5.51
C PRO A 40 2.18 -11.92 -6.62
N PRO A 41 1.39 -12.09 -7.68
CA PRO A 41 1.14 -11.02 -8.64
C PRO A 41 0.57 -9.78 -7.96
N TYR A 42 1.14 -8.61 -8.26
CA TYR A 42 0.74 -7.34 -7.66
C TYR A 42 0.92 -6.18 -8.63
N ILE A 43 0.23 -5.08 -8.34
CA ILE A 43 0.31 -3.80 -9.04
C ILE A 43 1.14 -2.84 -8.20
N ALA A 44 1.94 -1.98 -8.81
CA ALA A 44 2.61 -0.88 -8.10
C ALA A 44 1.93 0.46 -8.44
N LEU A 45 1.65 1.29 -7.44
CA LEU A 45 1.11 2.63 -7.63
C LEU A 45 2.26 3.65 -7.51
N SER A 46 2.46 4.46 -8.55
CA SER A 46 3.46 5.53 -8.59
C SER A 46 2.76 6.88 -8.72
N TYR A 47 2.67 7.63 -7.64
CA TYR A 47 1.99 8.93 -7.63
C TYR A 47 2.74 9.94 -6.77
N ALA A 48 2.52 11.22 -7.04
CA ALA A 48 3.00 12.28 -6.16
C ALA A 48 2.14 12.34 -4.91
N TRP A 49 2.77 12.29 -3.74
CA TRP A 49 2.04 12.44 -2.48
C TRP A 49 1.45 13.84 -2.36
N ASP A 50 0.29 13.91 -1.70
CA ASP A 50 -0.24 15.20 -1.28
C ASP A 50 0.73 15.90 -0.32
N GLU A 51 0.85 17.22 -0.46
CA GLU A 51 1.59 18.04 0.49
C GLU A 51 1.05 17.85 1.91
N ASP A 52 1.93 17.86 2.91
CA ASP A 52 1.54 17.74 4.33
C ASP A 52 0.59 18.86 4.80
N SER A 53 0.56 19.98 4.08
CA SER A 53 -0.35 21.12 4.31
C SER A 53 -1.81 20.79 3.97
N LYS A 54 -2.06 19.77 3.14
CA LYS A 54 -3.40 19.40 2.69
C LYS A 54 -4.12 18.54 3.75
N PRO A 55 -5.47 18.58 3.78
CA PRO A 55 -6.23 17.73 4.69
C PRO A 55 -5.98 16.26 4.35
N LYS A 56 -5.53 15.46 5.33
CA LYS A 56 -5.36 14.02 5.16
C LYS A 56 -6.69 13.29 5.29
N SER A 57 -6.85 12.22 4.53
CA SER A 57 -7.99 11.30 4.62
C SER A 57 -7.60 10.06 5.43
N THR A 58 -8.59 9.22 5.74
CA THR A 58 -8.38 7.99 6.51
C THR A 58 -8.56 6.77 5.62
N VAL A 59 -7.65 5.81 5.76
CA VAL A 59 -7.76 4.46 5.22
C VAL A 59 -7.70 3.47 6.39
N MET A 60 -8.49 2.40 6.33
CA MET A 60 -8.48 1.36 7.35
C MET A 60 -7.51 0.26 6.91
N LEU A 61 -6.36 0.14 7.59
CA LEU A 61 -5.40 -0.96 7.41
C LEU A 61 -5.60 -1.98 8.53
N ASP A 62 -5.96 -3.23 8.22
CA ASP A 62 -6.30 -4.27 9.20
C ASP A 62 -7.19 -3.77 10.35
N ASN A 63 -8.28 -3.08 10.01
CA ASN A 63 -9.23 -2.46 10.96
C ASN A 63 -8.65 -1.35 11.86
N LYS A 64 -7.47 -0.82 11.56
CA LYS A 64 -6.86 0.31 12.26
C LYS A 64 -6.78 1.51 11.33
N LYS A 65 -7.07 2.70 11.88
CA LYS A 65 -6.98 3.96 11.14
C LYS A 65 -5.54 4.28 10.76
N CYS A 66 -5.33 4.60 9.49
CA CYS A 66 -4.09 5.10 8.93
C CYS A 66 -4.38 6.40 8.17
N SER A 67 -3.47 7.36 8.28
CA SER A 67 -3.59 8.63 7.58
C SER A 67 -3.00 8.51 6.17
N ALA A 68 -3.75 8.95 5.17
CA ALA A 68 -3.37 8.90 3.76
C ALA A 68 -3.67 10.21 3.06
N GLY A 69 -3.00 10.46 1.93
CA GLY A 69 -3.33 11.59 1.04
C GLY A 69 -4.74 11.45 0.45
N GLN A 70 -5.35 12.58 0.07
CA GLN A 70 -6.64 12.61 -0.61
C GLN A 70 -6.57 11.91 -1.96
N THR A 71 -5.47 12.10 -2.68
CA THR A 71 -5.20 11.47 -3.97
C THR A 71 -5.25 9.94 -3.84
N LEU A 72 -4.66 9.41 -2.77
CA LEU A 72 -4.65 7.97 -2.51
C LEU A 72 -6.05 7.44 -2.15
N CYS A 73 -6.80 8.16 -1.33
CA CYS A 73 -8.18 7.77 -1.02
C CYS A 73 -9.08 7.81 -2.26
N ALA A 74 -8.96 8.83 -3.11
CA ALA A 74 -9.69 8.91 -4.37
C ALA A 74 -9.34 7.74 -5.31
N PHE A 75 -8.05 7.37 -5.37
CA PHE A 75 -7.61 6.17 -6.10
C PHE A 75 -8.32 4.91 -5.58
N PHE A 76 -8.38 4.69 -4.26
CA PHE A 76 -9.05 3.50 -3.71
C PHE A 76 -10.53 3.45 -4.07
N PHE A 77 -11.27 4.56 -4.00
CA PHE A 77 -12.67 4.60 -4.42
C PHE A 77 -12.82 4.22 -5.89
N HIS A 78 -12.04 4.83 -6.78
CA HIS A 78 -12.12 4.56 -8.21
C HIS A 78 -11.71 3.12 -8.54
N PHE A 79 -10.66 2.63 -7.88
CA PHE A 79 -10.19 1.26 -8.03
C PHE A 79 -11.26 0.23 -7.60
N GLN A 80 -11.97 0.52 -6.52
CA GLN A 80 -13.08 -0.30 -6.06
C GLN A 80 -14.25 -0.35 -7.06
N GLU A 81 -14.60 0.81 -7.66
CA GLU A 81 -15.65 0.89 -8.67
C GLU A 81 -15.32 0.07 -9.93
N ILE A 82 -14.07 0.12 -10.38
CA ILE A 82 -13.62 -0.62 -11.56
C ILE A 82 -13.55 -2.13 -11.31
N CYS A 83 -12.97 -2.54 -10.18
CA CYS A 83 -12.77 -3.96 -9.87
C CYS A 83 -14.04 -4.67 -9.36
N GLY A 84 -15.08 -3.92 -8.97
CA GLY A 84 -16.31 -4.47 -8.44
C GLY A 84 -16.14 -5.16 -7.07
N LYS A 85 -17.05 -6.07 -6.72
CA LYS A 85 -17.08 -6.79 -5.42
C LYS A 85 -16.26 -8.10 -5.42
N GLY A 86 -15.26 -8.20 -6.29
CA GLY A 86 -14.43 -9.40 -6.46
C GLY A 86 -13.19 -9.42 -5.58
N ASP A 87 -12.35 -10.44 -5.75
CA ASP A 87 -11.00 -10.44 -5.19
C ASP A 87 -10.17 -9.35 -5.86
N HIS A 88 -9.79 -8.34 -5.09
CA HIS A 88 -8.91 -7.28 -5.55
C HIS A 88 -7.46 -7.80 -5.64
N PRO A 89 -6.67 -7.35 -6.63
CA PRO A 89 -5.27 -7.71 -6.72
C PRO A 89 -4.48 -7.12 -5.55
N TRP A 90 -3.30 -7.69 -5.29
CA TRP A 90 -2.32 -7.06 -4.41
C TRP A 90 -1.80 -5.76 -5.03
N ILE A 91 -1.56 -4.76 -4.20
CA ILE A 91 -1.09 -3.43 -4.58
C ILE A 91 0.07 -3.05 -3.67
N TRP A 92 1.14 -2.55 -4.26
CA TRP A 92 2.24 -1.92 -3.55
C TRP A 92 2.12 -0.41 -3.69
N ILE A 93 2.14 0.30 -2.56
CA ILE A 93 1.99 1.76 -2.48
C ILE A 93 3.02 2.24 -1.47
N ASP A 94 4.06 2.96 -1.88
CA ASP A 94 5.16 3.35 -0.99
C ASP A 94 4.68 4.08 0.28
N GLN A 95 3.69 4.98 0.18
CA GLN A 95 3.11 5.70 1.32
C GLN A 95 2.56 4.78 2.42
N LEU A 96 2.05 3.60 2.08
CA LEU A 96 1.36 2.69 3.01
C LEU A 96 2.09 1.35 3.22
N CYS A 97 2.91 0.90 2.27
CA CYS A 97 3.65 -0.35 2.38
C CYS A 97 4.97 -0.19 3.14
N ILE A 98 5.50 1.03 3.23
CA ILE A 98 6.71 1.39 3.96
C ILE A 98 6.31 2.17 5.20
N ASP A 99 6.87 1.80 6.36
CA ASP A 99 6.74 2.58 7.58
C ASP A 99 7.52 3.91 7.44
N GLN A 100 6.77 4.99 7.17
CA GLN A 100 7.34 6.30 6.88
C GLN A 100 7.98 6.99 8.09
N GLU A 101 7.65 6.54 9.30
CA GLU A 101 8.23 7.05 10.54
C GLU A 101 9.50 6.28 10.94
N ASN A 102 9.74 5.10 10.34
CA ASN A 102 10.90 4.26 10.61
C ASN A 102 12.02 4.48 9.58
N VAL A 103 13.01 5.31 9.94
CA VAL A 103 14.17 5.62 9.09
C VAL A 103 14.96 4.37 8.70
N GLN A 104 15.11 3.39 9.59
CA GLN A 104 15.85 2.16 9.29
C GLN A 104 15.12 1.32 8.23
N GLU A 105 13.80 1.21 8.33
CA GLU A 105 12.99 0.53 7.33
C GLU A 105 13.05 1.25 5.98
N LYS A 106 12.90 2.58 5.96
CA LYS A 106 13.02 3.37 4.73
C LYS A 106 14.36 3.18 4.04
N ASN A 107 15.46 3.23 4.79
CA ASN A 107 16.81 3.01 4.26
C ASN A 107 16.97 1.60 3.66
N HIS A 108 16.16 0.63 4.11
CA HIS A 108 16.16 -0.72 3.56
C HIS A 108 15.21 -0.89 2.36
N GLN A 109 14.04 -0.26 2.39
CA GLN A 109 13.01 -0.38 1.35
C GLN A 109 13.30 0.47 0.12
N ILE A 110 13.82 1.69 0.28
CA ILE A 110 14.10 2.60 -0.85
C ILE A 110 15.04 1.95 -1.88
N PRO A 111 16.15 1.29 -1.50
CA PRO A 111 17.00 0.56 -2.46
C PRO A 111 16.29 -0.60 -3.17
N LEU A 112 15.23 -1.17 -2.57
CA LEU A 112 14.44 -2.25 -3.17
C LEU A 112 13.40 -1.74 -4.16
N MET A 113 13.06 -0.45 -4.18
CA MET A 113 12.00 0.10 -5.04
C MET A 113 12.19 -0.24 -6.51
N SER A 114 13.42 -0.17 -7.04
CA SER A 114 13.69 -0.57 -8.44
C SER A 114 13.33 -2.03 -8.73
N THR A 115 13.55 -2.92 -7.75
CA THR A 115 13.20 -4.34 -7.86
C THR A 115 11.70 -4.55 -7.72
N ILE A 116 11.05 -3.82 -6.81
CA ILE A 116 9.61 -3.87 -6.61
C ILE A 116 8.88 -3.43 -7.89
N TYR A 117 9.22 -2.24 -8.42
CA TYR A 117 8.61 -1.74 -9.65
C TYR A 117 8.89 -2.63 -10.87
N SER A 118 10.04 -3.31 -10.94
CA SER A 118 10.35 -4.22 -12.06
C SER A 118 9.68 -5.60 -11.96
N GLN A 119 9.28 -6.04 -10.76
CA GLN A 119 8.60 -7.32 -10.55
C GLN A 119 7.08 -7.23 -10.49
N CYS A 120 6.51 -6.01 -10.40
CA CYS A 120 5.08 -5.83 -10.44
C CYS A 120 4.51 -6.22 -11.82
N SER A 121 3.24 -6.63 -11.85
CA SER A 121 2.54 -6.96 -13.09
C SER A 121 2.26 -5.72 -13.92
N HIS A 122 1.89 -4.62 -13.25
CA HIS A 122 1.60 -3.34 -13.87
C HIS A 122 1.94 -2.20 -12.92
N VAL A 123 2.30 -1.05 -13.50
CA VAL A 123 2.43 0.22 -12.79
C VAL A 123 1.24 1.10 -13.15
N ILE A 124 0.57 1.65 -12.15
CA ILE A 124 -0.43 2.72 -12.31
C ILE A 124 0.24 4.03 -11.90
N ALA A 125 0.14 5.06 -12.76
CA ALA A 125 0.73 6.38 -12.54
C ALA A 125 -0.25 7.50 -12.89
#